data_AF-A0A0A2M0G1-F1
#
_entry.id   AF-A0A0A2M0G1-F1
#
_cell.length_a   1.000
_cell.length_b   1.000
_cell.length_c   1.000
_cell.angle_alpha   90.00
_cell.angle_beta   90.00
_cell.angle_gamma   90.00
#
_symmetry.space_group_name_H-M   'P 1'
#
loop_
_entity.id
_entity.type
_entity.pdbx_description
1 polymer ?
#
loop_
_entity_poly.entity_id
_entity_poly.type
_entity_poly.pdbx_seq_one_letter_code
_entity_poly.pdbx_strand_id
1 'polypeptide(L)'
;MDILNDLIQKRNNLLKQVEAINLVLNLYDHKEGYEFKSGLNEIQITDEISSHDFPRNARKEKQILWIFENVLKKGSKINDVQDNYNALTGTAKNKQIKITNIVRHLKRSGELSAVKYNNQNRLCFYGLPYWIQGNDYKHEYQPNQDLLPVIVSSEIIAGDQTL
;
A
#
# COMPACT_ATOMS: atom_id res chain seq x y z
N MET A 1 -15.57 -13.68 25.78
CA MET A 1 -16.07 -14.55 24.68
C MET A 1 -17.40 -14.04 24.11
N ASP A 2 -18.20 -13.28 24.87
CA ASP A 2 -19.56 -12.89 24.44
C ASP A 2 -19.62 -11.80 23.37
N ILE A 3 -18.67 -10.86 23.35
CA ILE A 3 -18.67 -9.73 22.41
C ILE A 3 -18.47 -10.19 20.96
N LEU A 4 -17.61 -11.20 20.75
CA LEU A 4 -17.34 -11.74 19.42
C LEU A 4 -18.59 -12.43 18.84
N ASN A 5 -19.28 -13.22 19.67
CA ASN A 5 -20.51 -13.90 19.28
C ASN A 5 -21.64 -12.91 19.01
N ASP A 6 -21.77 -11.86 19.82
CA ASP A 6 -22.75 -10.78 19.60
C ASP A 6 -22.48 -10.03 18.27
N LEU A 7 -21.21 -9.76 17.94
CA LEU A 7 -20.83 -9.16 16.66
C LEU A 7 -21.14 -10.06 15.46
N ILE A 8 -20.90 -11.37 15.57
CA ILE A 8 -21.24 -12.34 14.52
C ILE A 8 -22.76 -12.41 14.32
N GLN A 9 -23.53 -12.40 15.41
CA GLN A 9 -24.99 -12.44 15.34
C GLN A 9 -25.57 -11.16 14.73
N LYS A 10 -25.04 -9.99 15.12
CA LYS A 10 -25.41 -8.69 14.51
C LYS A 10 -25.10 -8.66 13.02
N ARG A 11 -23.92 -9.14 12.61
CA ARG A 11 -23.54 -9.26 11.20
C ARG A 11 -24.58 -10.10 10.44
N ASN A 12 -24.94 -11.27 10.95
CA ASN A 12 -25.89 -12.16 10.27
C ASN A 12 -27.31 -11.57 10.15
N ASN A 13 -27.74 -10.78 11.14
CA ASN A 13 -29.03 -10.09 11.07
C ASN A 13 -29.03 -8.96 10.02
N LEU A 14 -27.94 -8.20 9.93
CA LEU A 14 -27.79 -7.16 8.90
C LEU A 14 -27.79 -7.74 7.50
N LEU A 15 -27.15 -8.90 7.29
CA LEU A 15 -27.17 -9.62 6.01
C LEU A 15 -28.58 -9.94 5.55
N LYS A 16 -29.41 -10.49 6.43
CA LYS A 16 -30.81 -10.82 6.14
C LYS A 16 -31.64 -9.59 5.79
N GLN A 17 -31.37 -8.47 6.46
CA GLN A 17 -32.05 -7.20 6.16
C GLN A 17 -31.69 -6.67 4.77
N VAL A 18 -30.40 -6.72 4.40
CA VAL A 18 -29.95 -6.31 3.07
C VAL A 18 -30.54 -7.20 1.98
N GLU A 19 -30.61 -8.51 2.20
CA GLU A 19 -31.24 -9.45 1.26
C GLU A 19 -32.72 -9.14 1.05
N ALA A 20 -33.46 -8.86 2.14
CA ALA A 20 -34.86 -8.47 2.06
C ALA A 20 -35.05 -7.14 1.30
N ILE A 21 -34.19 -6.16 1.53
CA ILE A 21 -34.20 -4.87 0.83
C ILE A 21 -33.98 -5.09 -0.67
N ASN A 22 -32.97 -5.90 -1.05
CA ASN A 22 -32.67 -6.19 -2.45
C ASN A 22 -33.83 -6.90 -3.16
N LEU A 23 -34.52 -7.82 -2.48
CA LEU A 23 -35.70 -8.49 -3.03
C LEU A 23 -36.81 -7.47 -3.33
N VAL A 24 -37.08 -6.54 -2.41
CA VAL A 24 -38.06 -5.47 -2.61
C VAL A 24 -37.65 -4.57 -3.76
N LEU A 25 -36.40 -4.11 -3.81
CA LEU A 25 -35.90 -3.24 -4.89
C LEU A 25 -36.01 -3.90 -6.27
N ASN A 26 -35.73 -5.21 -6.35
CA ASN A 26 -35.89 -6.00 -7.57
C ASN A 26 -37.36 -6.08 -8.05
N LEU A 27 -38.34 -6.06 -7.14
CA LEU A 27 -39.76 -6.07 -7.52
C LEU A 27 -40.22 -4.75 -8.16
N TYR A 28 -39.53 -3.64 -7.86
CA TYR A 28 -39.86 -2.30 -8.37
C TYR A 28 -38.99 -1.87 -9.57
N ASP A 29 -38.30 -2.81 -10.22
CA ASP A 29 -37.39 -2.57 -11.36
C ASP A 29 -36.27 -1.54 -11.08
N HIS A 30 -35.98 -1.30 -9.80
CA HIS A 30 -34.86 -0.47 -9.36
C HIS A 30 -33.58 -1.32 -9.37
N LYS A 31 -32.99 -1.48 -10.56
CA LYS A 31 -31.69 -2.14 -10.77
C LYS A 31 -30.53 -1.19 -10.45
N GLU A 32 -30.50 -0.62 -9.26
CA GLU A 32 -29.26 -0.05 -8.74
C GLU A 32 -28.44 -1.21 -8.15
N GLY A 33 -27.42 -1.63 -8.90
CA GLY A 33 -26.58 -2.77 -8.59
C GLY A 33 -25.81 -2.60 -7.29
N TYR A 34 -26.37 -3.06 -6.18
CA TYR A 34 -25.60 -3.35 -4.98
C TYR A 34 -25.25 -4.83 -4.97
N GLU A 35 -24.11 -5.18 -5.56
CA GLU A 35 -23.53 -6.51 -5.42
C GLU A 35 -23.01 -6.68 -3.99
N PHE A 36 -23.82 -7.34 -3.16
CA PHE A 36 -23.35 -7.81 -1.86
C PHE A 36 -22.30 -8.92 -2.08
N LYS A 37 -21.01 -8.56 -2.09
CA LYS A 37 -19.91 -9.52 -2.13
C LYS A 37 -19.94 -10.37 -0.86
N SER A 38 -20.63 -11.51 -0.94
CA SER A 38 -20.63 -12.56 0.07
C SER A 38 -19.25 -13.25 0.06
N GLY A 39 -18.26 -12.58 0.63
CA GLY A 39 -16.86 -13.02 0.66
C GLY A 39 -16.24 -12.67 1.99
N LEU A 40 -16.57 -13.45 3.02
CA LEU A 40 -15.85 -13.43 4.30
C LEU A 40 -15.20 -14.78 4.61
N ASN A 41 -14.90 -15.54 3.55
CA ASN A 41 -13.88 -16.56 3.52
C ASN A 41 -13.09 -16.29 2.23
N GLU A 42 -11.79 -16.10 2.36
CA GLU A 42 -10.88 -15.47 1.39
C GLU A 42 -11.03 -13.94 1.32
N ILE A 43 -10.24 -13.27 2.16
CA ILE A 43 -9.67 -11.98 1.80
C ILE A 43 -8.74 -12.27 0.60
N GLN A 44 -9.32 -12.41 -0.59
CA GLN A 44 -8.60 -12.06 -1.79
C GLN A 44 -8.48 -10.54 -1.75
N ILE A 45 -7.30 -10.09 -1.35
CA ILE A 45 -6.85 -8.72 -1.55
C ILE A 45 -6.87 -8.49 -3.07
N THR A 46 -8.03 -8.14 -3.62
CA THR A 46 -8.06 -7.46 -4.91
C THR A 46 -7.65 -6.03 -4.60
N ASP A 47 -6.34 -5.81 -4.50
CA ASP A 47 -5.67 -4.52 -4.68
C ASP A 47 -5.89 -4.06 -6.13
N GLU A 48 -7.14 -3.97 -6.58
CA GLU A 48 -7.49 -3.12 -7.71
C GLU A 48 -7.56 -1.70 -7.17
N ILE A 49 -6.38 -1.15 -6.88
CA ILE A 49 -6.21 0.29 -6.79
C ILE A 49 -6.54 0.79 -8.18
N SER A 50 -7.79 1.22 -8.37
CA SER A 50 -8.21 1.80 -9.61
C SER A 50 -7.26 2.94 -9.92
N SER A 51 -6.65 2.92 -11.11
CA SER A 51 -5.79 3.99 -11.62
C SER A 51 -6.46 5.39 -11.56
N HIS A 52 -7.78 5.44 -11.32
CA HIS A 52 -8.56 6.65 -11.12
C HIS A 52 -8.23 7.43 -9.85
N ASP A 53 -7.76 6.78 -8.78
CA ASP A 53 -7.48 7.48 -7.50
C ASP A 53 -6.05 8.04 -7.43
N PHE A 54 -5.22 7.77 -8.43
CA PHE A 54 -3.85 8.27 -8.47
C PHE A 54 -3.85 9.79 -8.67
N PRO A 55 -3.21 10.59 -7.78
CA PRO A 55 -3.26 12.04 -7.83
C PRO A 55 -2.36 12.63 -8.94
N ARG A 56 -2.74 12.46 -10.20
CA ARG A 56 -1.97 12.86 -11.40
C ARG A 56 -1.62 14.35 -11.45
N ASN A 57 -2.47 15.21 -10.90
CA ASN A 57 -2.29 16.65 -10.88
C ASN A 57 -1.57 17.18 -9.62
N ALA A 58 -1.29 16.32 -8.65
CA ALA A 58 -0.58 16.71 -7.43
C ALA A 58 0.92 16.87 -7.67
N ARG A 59 1.61 17.45 -6.68
CA ARG A 59 3.07 17.47 -6.63
C ARG A 59 3.63 16.04 -6.66
N LYS A 60 4.79 15.85 -7.28
CA LYS A 60 5.41 14.54 -7.47
C LYS A 60 5.73 13.86 -6.14
N GLU A 61 6.08 14.65 -5.13
CA GLU A 61 6.28 14.24 -3.74
C GLU A 61 5.03 13.51 -3.22
N LYS A 62 3.86 14.14 -3.34
CA LYS A 62 2.57 13.57 -2.91
C LYS A 62 2.18 12.34 -3.73
N GLN A 63 2.51 12.30 -5.01
CA GLN A 63 2.32 11.13 -5.85
C GLN A 63 3.14 9.92 -5.37
N ILE A 64 4.40 10.15 -4.99
CA ILE A 64 5.28 9.09 -4.48
C ILE A 64 4.79 8.59 -3.12
N LEU A 65 4.40 9.49 -2.21
CA LEU A 65 3.83 9.08 -0.92
C LEU A 65 2.56 8.24 -1.11
N TRP A 66 1.68 8.67 -2.01
CA TRP A 66 0.47 7.91 -2.33
C TRP A 66 0.79 6.50 -2.84
N ILE A 67 1.86 6.33 -3.63
CA ILE A 67 2.30 5.00 -4.10
C ILE A 67 2.73 4.13 -2.93
N PHE A 68 3.44 4.67 -1.93
CA PHE A 68 3.80 3.90 -0.74
C PHE A 68 2.56 3.51 0.09
N GLU A 69 1.63 4.44 0.29
CA GLU A 69 0.44 4.23 1.11
C GLU A 69 -0.55 3.23 0.48
N ASN A 70 -0.77 3.34 -0.84
CA ASN A 70 -1.84 2.63 -1.50
C ASN A 70 -1.35 1.42 -2.28
N VAL A 71 -0.18 1.50 -2.95
CA VAL A 71 0.27 0.48 -3.92
C VAL A 71 1.28 -0.48 -3.31
N LEU A 72 2.39 0.04 -2.80
CA LEU A 72 3.50 -0.82 -2.39
C LEU A 72 3.23 -1.49 -1.05
N LYS A 73 2.65 -0.75 -0.08
CA LYS A 73 2.32 -1.22 1.29
C LYS A 73 3.45 -2.03 1.96
N LYS A 74 4.70 -1.86 1.53
CA LYS A 74 5.90 -2.55 2.05
C LYS A 74 7.18 -1.82 1.66
N GLY A 75 8.25 -2.10 2.39
CA GLY A 75 9.60 -1.61 2.10
C GLY A 75 10.03 -2.03 0.69
N SER A 76 10.28 -1.05 -0.17
CA SER A 76 10.49 -1.26 -1.61
C SER A 76 11.72 -0.54 -2.12
N LYS A 77 12.33 -1.04 -3.19
CA LYS A 77 13.50 -0.39 -3.79
C LYS A 77 13.05 0.80 -4.65
N ILE A 78 13.95 1.75 -4.88
CA ILE A 78 13.67 2.91 -5.74
C ILE A 78 13.22 2.47 -7.15
N ASN A 79 13.81 1.39 -7.67
CA ASN A 79 13.45 0.88 -9.00
C ASN A 79 11.98 0.43 -9.03
N ASP A 80 11.53 -0.29 -8.01
CA ASP A 80 10.14 -0.74 -7.90
C ASP A 80 9.18 0.46 -7.82
N VAL A 81 9.55 1.51 -7.06
CA VAL A 81 8.77 2.76 -6.98
C VAL A 81 8.74 3.47 -8.34
N GLN A 82 9.86 3.49 -9.07
CA GLN A 82 9.96 4.11 -10.40
C GLN A 82 9.08 3.39 -11.42
N ASP A 83 9.06 2.06 -11.39
CA ASP A 83 8.23 1.24 -12.28
C ASP A 83 6.74 1.45 -12.01
N ASN A 84 6.34 1.46 -10.73
CA ASN A 84 4.95 1.76 -10.34
C ASN A 84 4.54 3.19 -10.71
N TYR A 85 5.42 4.17 -10.49
CA TYR A 85 5.18 5.56 -10.89
C TYR A 85 4.97 5.68 -12.42
N ASN A 86 5.82 5.02 -13.21
CA ASN A 86 5.70 5.03 -14.66
C ASN A 86 4.42 4.35 -15.15
N ALA A 87 4.03 3.24 -14.51
CA ALA A 87 2.79 2.52 -14.82
C ALA A 87 1.55 3.40 -14.57
N LEU A 88 1.51 4.12 -13.45
CA LEU A 88 0.38 4.96 -13.06
C LEU A 88 0.27 6.26 -13.85
N THR A 89 1.42 6.83 -14.24
CA THR A 89 1.46 8.08 -15.04
C THR A 89 1.28 7.84 -16.53
N GLY A 90 1.42 6.60 -17.01
CA GLY A 90 1.31 6.26 -18.43
C GLY A 90 2.42 6.87 -19.30
N THR A 91 3.56 7.26 -18.72
CA THR A 91 4.66 7.85 -19.48
C THR A 91 5.36 6.80 -20.36
N ALA A 92 5.46 7.10 -21.66
CA ALA A 92 6.26 6.30 -22.60
C ALA A 92 7.73 6.20 -22.13
N LYS A 93 8.39 5.07 -22.43
CA LYS A 93 9.77 4.76 -21.98
C LYS A 93 10.79 5.89 -22.23
N ASN A 94 10.59 6.70 -23.27
CA ASN A 94 11.51 7.76 -23.66
C ASN A 94 11.28 9.11 -22.94
N LYS A 95 10.21 9.25 -22.13
CA LYS A 95 9.89 10.47 -21.35
C LYS A 95 9.76 10.19 -19.85
N GLN A 96 10.37 9.10 -19.37
CA GLN A 96 10.31 8.73 -17.96
C GLN A 96 10.90 9.82 -17.07
N ILE A 97 10.12 10.25 -16.09
CA ILE A 97 10.57 11.19 -15.07
C ILE A 97 11.38 10.39 -14.05
N LYS A 98 12.66 10.73 -13.88
CA LYS A 98 13.49 10.13 -12.83
C LYS A 98 13.02 10.59 -11.46
N ILE A 99 12.47 9.67 -10.66
CA ILE A 99 11.96 9.98 -9.30
C ILE A 99 13.04 9.94 -8.22
N THR A 100 14.25 9.47 -8.54
CA THR A 100 15.32 9.22 -7.56
C THR A 100 15.67 10.44 -6.72
N ASN A 101 15.73 11.63 -7.32
CA ASN A 101 16.04 12.87 -6.59
C ASN A 101 14.90 13.27 -5.65
N ILE A 102 13.66 12.99 -6.03
CA ILE A 102 12.46 13.30 -5.24
C ILE A 102 12.39 12.35 -4.04
N VAL A 103 12.63 11.05 -4.25
CA VAL A 103 12.70 10.07 -3.15
C VAL A 103 13.82 10.43 -2.16
N ARG A 104 14.99 10.86 -2.65
CA ARG A 104 16.07 11.33 -1.77
C ARG A 104 15.69 12.60 -1.01
N HIS A 105 14.98 13.52 -1.65
CA HIS A 105 14.48 14.73 -1.01
C HIS A 105 13.47 14.39 0.09
N LEU A 106 12.51 13.51 -0.19
CA LEU A 106 11.53 13.00 0.79
C LEU A 106 12.20 12.28 1.97
N LYS A 107 13.29 11.55 1.72
CA LYS A 107 14.09 10.95 2.79
C LYS A 107 14.73 12.02 3.70
N ARG A 108 15.27 13.08 3.09
CA ARG A 108 15.88 14.20 3.82
C ARG A 108 14.85 15.03 4.59
N SER A 109 13.65 15.20 4.05
CA SER A 109 12.54 15.88 4.73
C SER A 109 11.93 15.04 5.85
N GLY A 110 12.25 13.75 5.92
CA GLY A 110 11.73 12.81 6.91
C GLY A 110 10.35 12.24 6.57
N GLU A 111 9.80 12.56 5.40
CA GLU A 111 8.54 12.00 4.90
C GLU A 111 8.69 10.54 4.44
N LEU A 112 9.91 10.15 4.06
CA LEU A 112 10.29 8.76 3.81
C LEU A 112 11.44 8.37 4.73
N SER A 113 11.50 7.08 5.04
CA SER A 113 12.62 6.49 5.77
C SER A 113 13.19 5.33 4.96
N ALA A 114 14.51 5.16 5.02
CA ALA A 114 15.19 4.07 4.36
C ALA A 114 15.75 3.09 5.40
N VAL A 115 15.59 1.80 5.17
CA VAL A 115 16.24 0.74 5.96
C VAL A 115 17.26 0.06 5.08
N LYS A 116 18.48 -0.04 5.59
CA LYS A 116 19.61 -0.70 4.94
C LYS A 116 19.88 -2.02 5.64
N TYR A 117 19.81 -3.10 4.88
CA TYR A 117 20.14 -4.44 5.39
C TYR A 117 21.58 -4.80 5.07
N ASN A 118 22.22 -5.51 6.00
CA ASN A 118 23.58 -6.04 5.89
C ASN A 118 24.64 -4.99 5.50
N ASN A 119 24.40 -3.71 5.83
CA ASN A 119 25.22 -2.58 5.43
C ASN A 119 25.53 -2.52 3.91
N GLN A 120 24.64 -3.05 3.06
CA GLN A 120 24.78 -2.98 1.61
C GLN A 120 23.84 -1.94 0.99
N ASN A 121 24.38 -1.03 0.18
CA ASN A 121 23.57 -0.02 -0.53
C ASN A 121 22.55 -0.65 -1.50
N ARG A 122 22.84 -1.86 -2.01
CA ARG A 122 21.93 -2.64 -2.88
C ARG A 122 20.71 -3.21 -2.15
N LEU A 123 20.78 -3.28 -0.82
CA LEU A 123 19.73 -3.75 0.08
C LEU A 123 19.16 -2.58 0.88
N CYS A 124 19.06 -1.42 0.23
CA CYS A 124 18.39 -0.25 0.76
C CYS A 124 16.94 -0.23 0.27
N PHE A 125 16.01 -0.25 1.22
CA PHE A 125 14.58 -0.23 0.98
C PHE A 125 13.99 1.03 1.57
N TYR A 126 13.02 1.60 0.88
CA TYR A 126 12.33 2.83 1.26
C TYR A 126 10.92 2.50 1.70
N GLY A 127 10.42 3.28 2.65
CA GLY A 127 9.09 3.11 3.20
C GLY A 127 8.68 4.30 4.04
N LEU A 128 7.46 4.24 4.56
CA LEU A 128 6.92 5.32 5.38
C LEU A 128 7.50 5.25 6.80
N PRO A 129 7.76 6.40 7.45
CA PRO A 129 8.36 6.42 8.79
C PRO A 129 7.56 5.62 9.84
N TYR A 130 6.23 5.62 9.75
CA TYR A 130 5.37 4.89 10.69
C TYR A 130 5.36 3.37 10.48
N TRP A 131 5.99 2.86 9.42
CA TRP A 131 6.23 1.44 9.20
C TRP A 131 7.42 0.92 10.02
N ILE A 132 8.23 1.80 10.58
CA ILE A 132 9.44 1.42 11.33
C ILE A 132 9.09 1.03 12.77
N GLN A 133 9.72 -0.02 13.25
CA GLN A 133 9.70 -0.46 14.64
C GLN A 133 11.12 -0.85 15.07
N GLY A 134 11.71 -0.07 15.99
CA GLY A 134 13.08 -0.32 16.44
C GLY A 134 14.09 0.05 15.36
N ASN A 135 14.84 -0.95 14.87
CA ASN A 135 15.88 -0.80 13.83
C ASN A 135 15.47 -1.37 12.46
N ASP A 136 14.20 -1.74 12.29
CA ASP A 136 13.69 -2.37 11.07
C ASP A 136 12.23 -1.96 10.78
N TYR A 137 11.67 -2.37 9.65
CA TYR A 137 10.25 -2.30 9.38
C TYR A 137 9.47 -3.31 10.23
N LYS A 138 8.24 -2.96 10.63
CA LYS A 138 7.26 -3.89 11.21
C LYS A 138 7.07 -5.05 10.25
N HIS A 139 6.76 -6.23 10.80
CA HIS A 139 6.63 -7.46 10.02
C HIS A 139 5.68 -7.34 8.81
N GLU A 140 4.59 -6.57 8.95
CA GLU A 140 3.61 -6.31 7.90
C GLU A 140 4.15 -5.54 6.70
N TYR A 141 5.16 -4.69 6.91
CA TYR A 141 5.73 -3.80 5.90
C TYR A 141 7.14 -4.23 5.49
N GLN A 142 7.59 -5.42 5.89
CA GLN A 142 8.91 -5.91 5.52
C GLN A 142 9.01 -6.12 4.00
N PRO A 143 10.19 -5.86 3.41
CA PRO A 143 10.44 -6.23 2.02
C PRO A 143 10.23 -7.74 1.81
N ASN A 144 9.93 -8.13 0.57
CA ASN A 144 9.79 -9.56 0.22
C ASN A 144 11.01 -10.35 0.71
N GLN A 145 10.76 -11.42 1.46
CA GLN A 145 11.81 -12.27 2.04
C GLN A 145 12.74 -12.85 0.97
N ASP A 146 12.21 -13.12 -0.24
CA ASP A 146 13.01 -13.59 -1.39
C ASP A 146 14.08 -12.60 -1.85
N LEU A 147 13.90 -11.30 -1.55
CA LEU A 147 14.84 -10.24 -1.91
C LEU A 147 15.84 -9.94 -0.78
N LEU A 148 15.67 -10.57 0.39
CA LEU A 148 16.51 -10.38 1.56
C LEU A 148 17.42 -11.62 1.72
N PRO A 149 18.76 -11.48 1.57
CA PRO A 149 19.65 -12.52 2.07
C PRO A 149 19.50 -12.64 3.59
N VAL A 150 20.00 -13.74 4.17
CA VAL A 150 20.03 -13.95 5.64
C VAL A 150 20.39 -12.64 6.33
N ILE A 151 19.45 -12.09 7.10
CA ILE A 151 19.56 -10.76 7.68
C ILE A 151 20.50 -10.86 8.88
N VAL A 152 21.66 -10.21 8.78
CA VAL A 152 22.67 -10.14 9.84
C VAL A 152 22.58 -8.80 10.57
N SER A 153 22.18 -7.73 9.88
CA SER A 153 21.97 -6.41 10.48
C SER A 153 20.95 -5.57 9.71
N SER A 154 20.19 -4.74 10.43
CA SER A 154 19.32 -3.71 9.87
C SER A 154 19.66 -2.36 10.51
N GLU A 155 19.80 -1.33 9.67
CA GLU A 155 20.06 0.04 10.10
C GLU A 155 19.09 0.99 9.41
N ILE A 156 18.51 1.90 10.20
CA ILE A 156 17.64 2.94 9.66
C ILE A 156 18.50 4.12 9.26
N ILE A 157 18.35 4.51 8.00
CA ILE A 157 18.96 5.71 7.43
C ILE A 157 17.85 6.76 7.33
N ALA A 158 17.75 7.58 8.36
CA ALA A 158 16.85 8.73 8.42
C ALA A 158 17.63 10.04 8.19
N GLY A 159 17.01 11.01 7.50
CA GLY A 159 17.57 12.35 7.33
C GLY A 159 18.76 12.43 6.36
N ASP A 160 19.74 13.29 6.69
CA ASP A 160 20.82 13.71 5.79
C ASP A 160 22.00 12.72 5.70
N GLN A 161 21.86 11.54 6.28
CA GLN A 161 22.85 10.47 6.18
C GLN A 161 22.97 10.03 4.72
N THR A 162 24.18 10.15 4.16
CA THR A 162 24.51 9.73 2.79
C THR A 162 24.56 8.20 2.69
N LEU A 163 23.90 7.67 1.66
CA LEU A 163 24.03 6.27 1.22
C LEU A 163 25.30 6.11 0.38
#